data_AF-A0A2P2KVH6-F1
#
_entry.id   AF-A0A2P2KVH6-F1
#
_cell.length_a   1.000
_cell.length_b   1.000
_cell.length_c   1.000
_cell.angle_alpha   90.00
_cell.angle_beta   90.00
_cell.angle_gamma   90.00
#
_symmetry.space_group_name_H-M   'P 1'
#
loop_
_entity.id
_entity.type
_entity.pdbx_description
1 polymer ?
#
loop_
_entity_poly.entity_id
_entity_poly.type
_entity_poly.pdbx_seq_one_letter_code
_entity_poly.pdbx_strand_id
1 'polypeptide(L)'
;MVGSVVIEHAYQLGNAAQKQELLMELYCTELQLFKDLASVKESRLLDVIAKLGLQKSSVQRHMTSVIQPILEKGIVDHSIIHRLLMEYFSIADKSTAAEIVQQLCGPLLVRMIHTRDGSRIGMLCVKHGSAKERKKIVKGMKGHIGKIAHDQYGSLVLACIVSTVDDTKLVTKVIICELQTVLDELVLDKNGRRPILQLLHPNCSRYFSPDDLASLASSIPSFSAKDKPEANFEMKSLRDEELRDKEGKSEKEVTMSEASESTCPENLDLVEGVHEGGKKDPSLRRRELLVNSGLAEVFYALADFPLIGSILFLFICFLNVCMP
;
A
#
# COMPACT_ATOMS: atom_id res chain seq x y z
N MET A 1 -5.77 29.86 4.01
CA MET A 1 -5.30 28.75 3.14
C MET A 1 -4.02 29.07 2.38
N VAL A 2 -3.60 30.34 2.26
CA VAL A 2 -2.38 30.74 1.53
C VAL A 2 -1.09 30.14 2.13
N GLY A 3 -0.96 30.10 3.46
CA GLY A 3 0.26 29.60 4.11
C GLY A 3 0.60 28.14 3.84
N SER A 4 -0.38 27.24 3.76
CA SER A 4 -0.12 25.81 3.51
C SER A 4 0.38 25.56 2.09
N VAL A 5 -0.07 26.35 1.11
CA VAL A 5 0.44 26.29 -0.27
C VAL A 5 1.89 26.72 -0.35
N VAL A 6 2.30 27.74 0.41
CA VAL A 6 3.70 28.19 0.47
C VAL A 6 4.59 27.10 1.07
N ILE A 7 4.15 26.45 2.16
CA ILE A 7 4.88 25.34 2.79
C ILE A 7 5.00 24.16 1.83
N GLU A 8 3.93 23.76 1.14
CA GLU A 8 3.97 22.68 0.15
C GLU A 8 4.93 23.02 -1.00
N HIS A 9 4.92 24.26 -1.50
CA HIS A 9 5.84 24.66 -2.56
C HIS A 9 7.30 24.60 -2.10
N ALA A 10 7.60 25.08 -0.89
CA ALA A 10 8.93 24.96 -0.30
C ALA A 10 9.33 23.49 -0.11
N TYR A 11 8.41 22.64 0.35
CA TYR A 11 8.62 21.21 0.50
C TYR A 11 8.95 20.56 -0.85
N GLN A 12 8.21 20.86 -1.91
CA GLN A 12 8.45 20.28 -3.24
C GLN A 12 9.83 20.64 -3.80
N LEU A 13 10.28 21.89 -3.64
CA LEU A 13 11.58 22.39 -4.10
C LEU A 13 12.75 21.93 -3.21
N GLY A 14 12.48 21.57 -1.96
CA GLY A 14 13.50 21.17 -0.99
C GLY A 14 14.26 19.91 -1.39
N ASN A 15 15.56 19.89 -1.10
CA ASN A 15 16.35 18.67 -1.14
C ASN A 15 15.95 17.71 0.01
N ALA A 16 16.52 16.51 0.05
CA ALA A 16 16.17 15.51 1.06
C ALA A 16 16.35 16.00 2.50
N ALA A 17 17.40 16.76 2.79
CA ALA A 17 17.65 17.30 4.14
C ALA A 17 16.64 18.39 4.51
N GLN A 18 16.33 19.30 3.59
CA GLN A 18 15.34 20.37 3.80
C GLN A 18 13.92 19.81 3.99
N LYS A 19 13.55 18.79 3.21
CA LYS A 19 12.29 18.06 3.39
C LYS A 19 12.22 17.41 4.76
N GLN A 20 13.31 16.81 5.20
CA GLN A 20 13.38 16.20 6.51
C GLN A 20 13.25 17.24 7.63
N GLU A 21 13.92 18.38 7.52
CA GLU A 21 13.82 19.48 8.50
C GLU A 21 12.37 19.95 8.68
N LEU A 22 11.65 20.21 7.57
CA LEU A 22 10.24 20.59 7.61
C LEU A 22 9.35 19.53 8.27
N LEU A 23 9.64 18.24 8.03
CA LEU A 23 8.89 17.14 8.64
C LEU A 23 9.17 17.00 10.14
N MET A 24 10.41 17.20 10.56
CA MET A 24 10.81 17.06 11.97
C MET A 24 10.08 18.03 12.88
N GLU A 25 9.78 19.24 12.40
CA GLU A 25 8.95 20.21 13.11
C GLU A 25 7.51 19.71 13.36
N LEU A 26 6.99 18.87 12.47
CA LEU A 26 5.64 18.29 12.57
C LEU A 26 5.60 17.03 13.45
N TYR A 27 6.76 16.41 13.70
CA TYR A 27 6.85 15.17 14.49
C TYR A 27 6.90 15.44 15.98
N CYS A 28 7.72 16.41 16.42
CA CYS A 28 7.84 16.78 17.83
C CYS A 28 8.55 18.13 17.98
N THR A 29 8.04 18.99 18.87
CA THR A 29 8.68 20.27 19.21
C THR A 29 10.04 20.10 19.89
N GLU A 30 10.25 19.01 20.62
CA GLU A 30 11.54 18.74 21.30
C GLU A 30 12.67 18.51 20.29
N LEU A 31 12.36 18.01 19.09
CA LEU A 31 13.34 17.82 18.01
C LEU A 31 13.94 19.15 17.52
N GLN A 32 13.23 20.26 17.70
CA GLN A 32 13.74 21.60 17.34
C GLN A 32 14.81 22.10 18.32
N LEU A 33 14.81 21.60 19.57
CA LEU A 33 15.79 21.97 20.60
C LEU A 33 17.11 21.24 20.39
N PHE A 34 17.07 20.07 19.78
CA PHE A 34 18.24 19.25 19.48
C PHE A 34 18.86 19.60 18.11
N LYS A 35 19.29 20.86 17.92
CA LYS A 35 19.87 21.32 16.64
C LYS A 35 21.18 20.63 16.25
N ASP A 36 21.94 20.13 17.23
CA ASP A 36 23.18 19.37 16.98
C ASP A 36 22.94 17.95 16.43
N LEU A 37 21.68 17.53 16.36
CA LEU A 37 21.25 16.30 15.70
C LEU A 37 20.87 16.51 14.23
N ALA A 38 21.19 17.67 13.64
CA ALA A 38 21.11 17.92 12.18
C ALA A 38 21.93 16.93 11.32
N SER A 39 22.74 16.06 11.94
CA SER A 39 23.44 14.93 11.32
C SER A 39 22.60 13.63 11.26
N VAL A 40 21.32 13.68 11.65
CA VAL A 40 20.41 12.54 11.52
C VAL A 40 20.11 12.31 10.04
N LYS A 41 20.94 11.47 9.40
CA LYS A 41 20.73 10.90 8.06
C LYS A 41 19.52 9.96 7.99
N GLU A 42 18.80 9.80 9.09
CA GLU A 42 17.65 8.91 9.17
C GLU A 42 16.46 9.52 8.44
N SER A 43 15.87 8.74 7.54
CA SER A 43 14.75 9.17 6.71
C SER A 43 13.38 8.77 7.29
N ARG A 44 13.36 7.90 8.30
CA ARG A 44 12.14 7.35 8.91
C ARG A 44 12.01 7.81 10.35
N LEU A 45 10.78 8.08 10.78
CA LEU A 45 10.49 8.55 12.13
C LEU A 45 10.88 7.52 13.21
N LEU A 46 10.72 6.24 12.93
CA LEU A 46 11.12 5.17 13.87
C LEU A 46 12.61 5.21 14.20
N ASP A 47 13.45 5.46 13.21
CA ASP A 47 14.90 5.52 13.36
C ASP A 47 15.31 6.77 14.17
N VAL A 48 14.60 7.90 13.93
CA VAL A 48 14.74 9.13 14.73
C VAL A 48 14.38 8.88 16.19
N ILE A 49 13.24 8.25 16.47
CA ILE A 49 12.77 7.94 17.82
C ILE A 49 13.80 7.06 18.55
N ALA A 50 14.28 6.01 17.89
CA ALA A 50 15.26 5.08 18.47
C ALA A 50 16.60 5.77 18.77
N LYS A 51 17.13 6.52 17.80
CA LYS A 51 18.42 7.21 17.93
C LYS A 51 18.43 8.26 19.03
N LEU A 52 17.31 8.94 19.23
CA LEU A 52 17.17 10.03 20.20
C LEU A 52 16.61 9.57 21.55
N GLY A 53 16.24 8.29 21.68
CA GLY A 53 15.63 7.77 22.90
C GLY A 53 14.27 8.41 23.22
N LEU A 54 13.54 8.85 22.20
CA LEU A 54 12.24 9.50 22.41
C LEU A 54 11.17 8.49 22.82
N GLN A 55 10.22 8.95 23.63
CA GLN A 55 9.05 8.16 23.96
C GLN A 55 8.05 8.18 22.80
N LYS A 56 7.85 7.01 22.16
CA LYS A 56 6.94 6.83 21.02
C LYS A 56 5.54 7.40 21.27
N SER A 57 5.00 7.18 22.46
CA SER A 57 3.68 7.69 22.88
C SER A 57 3.62 9.23 22.98
N SER A 58 4.73 9.88 23.35
CA SER A 58 4.84 11.34 23.39
C SER A 58 4.82 11.93 21.97
N VAL A 59 5.64 11.38 21.07
CA VAL A 59 5.71 11.78 19.66
C VAL A 59 4.35 11.58 18.99
N GLN A 60 3.72 10.42 19.18
CA GLN A 60 2.40 10.14 18.62
C GLN A 60 1.34 11.13 19.11
N ARG A 61 1.35 11.51 20.40
CA ARG A 61 0.40 12.48 20.97
C ARG A 61 0.58 13.86 20.34
N HIS A 62 1.82 14.30 20.15
CA HIS A 62 2.13 15.55 19.47
C HIS A 62 1.67 15.51 18.01
N MET A 63 2.04 14.47 17.26
CA MET A 63 1.61 14.35 15.86
C MET A 63 0.09 14.33 15.73
N THR A 64 -0.63 13.70 16.67
CA THR A 64 -2.09 13.74 16.69
C THR A 64 -2.63 15.16 16.83
N SER A 65 -2.04 15.99 17.70
CA SER A 65 -2.47 17.38 17.87
C SER A 65 -2.16 18.27 16.67
N VAL A 66 -1.15 17.92 15.87
CA VAL A 66 -0.82 18.58 14.60
C VAL A 66 -1.74 18.12 13.46
N ILE A 67 -1.96 16.81 13.34
CA ILE A 67 -2.71 16.20 12.23
C ILE A 67 -4.21 16.53 12.33
N GLN A 68 -4.80 16.51 13.53
CA GLN A 68 -6.24 16.69 13.68
C GLN A 68 -6.77 17.99 13.07
N PRO A 69 -6.23 19.18 13.43
CA PRO A 69 -6.67 20.44 12.84
C PRO A 69 -6.48 20.52 11.31
N ILE A 70 -5.51 19.78 10.75
CA ILE A 70 -5.25 19.73 9.31
C ILE A 70 -6.37 18.93 8.61
N LEU A 71 -6.75 17.78 9.17
CA LEU A 71 -7.82 16.94 8.64
C LEU A 71 -9.19 17.61 8.80
N GLU A 72 -9.47 18.23 9.95
CA GLU A 72 -10.71 18.99 10.19
C GLU A 72 -10.89 20.14 9.19
N LYS A 73 -9.79 20.81 8.83
CA LYS A 73 -9.79 21.87 7.79
C LYS A 73 -9.76 21.33 6.36
N GLY A 74 -9.62 20.02 6.18
CA GLY A 74 -9.56 19.38 4.87
C GLY A 74 -8.35 19.78 4.02
N ILE A 75 -7.21 20.08 4.65
CA ILE A 75 -5.96 20.47 3.98
C ILE A 75 -5.16 19.21 3.65
N VAL A 76 -5.61 18.48 2.63
CA VAL A 76 -5.11 17.15 2.28
C VAL A 76 -4.54 17.05 0.87
N ASP A 77 -4.36 18.16 0.15
CA ASP A 77 -3.82 18.15 -1.22
C ASP A 77 -2.27 18.18 -1.25
N HIS A 78 -1.62 18.27 -0.08
CA HIS A 78 -0.20 18.58 0.06
C HIS A 78 0.64 17.33 0.32
N SER A 79 1.69 17.11 -0.46
CA SER A 79 2.54 15.91 -0.36
C SER A 79 3.26 15.79 0.98
N ILE A 80 3.60 16.91 1.63
CA ILE A 80 4.15 16.89 3.00
C ILE A 80 3.19 16.26 4.01
N ILE A 81 1.88 16.47 3.85
CA ILE A 81 0.86 15.90 4.73
C ILE A 81 0.70 14.40 4.47
N HIS A 82 0.84 13.95 3.23
CA HIS A 82 0.82 12.53 2.91
C HIS A 82 2.03 11.82 3.55
N ARG A 83 3.21 12.44 3.48
CA ARG A 83 4.41 11.91 4.13
C ARG A 83 4.24 11.86 5.66
N LEU A 84 3.72 12.93 6.26
CA LEU A 84 3.40 13.02 7.69
C LEU A 84 2.46 11.89 8.14
N LEU A 85 1.37 11.66 7.40
CA LEU A 85 0.39 10.61 7.71
C LEU A 85 0.99 9.20 7.58
N MET A 86 1.85 8.95 6.59
CA MET A 86 2.56 7.68 6.45
C MET A 86 3.47 7.40 7.65
N GLU A 87 4.24 8.39 8.10
CA GLU A 87 5.10 8.26 9.28
C GLU A 87 4.26 8.12 10.55
N TYR A 88 3.13 8.82 10.65
CA TYR A 88 2.18 8.64 11.75
C TYR A 88 1.67 7.20 11.85
N PHE A 89 1.23 6.60 10.75
CA PHE A 89 0.77 5.20 10.75
C PHE A 89 1.86 4.20 11.16
N SER A 90 3.14 4.53 10.98
CA SER A 90 4.25 3.67 11.42
C SER A 90 4.39 3.60 12.95
N ILE A 91 3.87 4.60 13.67
CA ILE A 91 3.97 4.68 15.13
C ILE A 91 2.62 4.63 15.85
N ALA A 92 1.51 4.94 15.18
CA ALA A 92 0.21 5.07 15.81
C ALA A 92 -0.27 3.76 16.44
N ASP A 93 -0.84 3.83 17.64
CA ASP A 93 -1.58 2.74 18.24
C ASP A 93 -2.86 2.42 17.43
N LYS A 94 -3.46 1.27 17.73
CA LYS A 94 -4.61 0.75 17.00
C LYS A 94 -5.82 1.69 17.01
N SER A 95 -6.10 2.35 18.14
CA SER A 95 -7.26 3.24 18.29
C SER A 95 -7.07 4.50 17.45
N THR A 96 -5.94 5.18 17.64
CA THR A 96 -5.67 6.44 16.95
C THR A 96 -5.48 6.25 15.44
N ALA A 97 -4.85 5.14 15.01
CA ALA A 97 -4.79 4.79 13.60
C ALA A 97 -6.19 4.57 13.00
N ALA A 98 -7.10 3.92 13.72
CA ALA A 98 -8.46 3.69 13.26
C ALA A 98 -9.26 4.99 13.10
N GLU A 99 -9.09 5.93 14.04
CA GLU A 99 -9.72 7.25 13.96
C GLU A 99 -9.29 8.03 12.72
N ILE A 100 -7.98 8.08 12.44
CA ILE A 100 -7.46 8.74 11.24
C ILE A 100 -7.96 8.05 9.97
N VAL A 101 -7.96 6.71 9.92
CA VAL A 101 -8.55 5.98 8.78
C VAL A 101 -10.01 6.37 8.58
N GLN A 102 -10.81 6.41 9.64
CA GLN A 102 -12.24 6.77 9.55
C GLN A 102 -12.47 8.20 9.02
N GLN A 103 -11.64 9.16 9.43
CA GLN A 103 -11.73 10.56 8.96
C GLN A 103 -11.34 10.70 7.50
N LEU A 104 -10.29 10.00 7.07
CA LEU A 104 -9.82 10.04 5.69
C LEU A 104 -10.81 9.40 4.71
N CYS A 105 -11.50 8.34 5.13
CA CYS A 105 -12.46 7.59 4.31
C CYS A 105 -13.68 8.43 3.91
N GLY A 106 -13.54 9.20 2.83
CA GLY A 106 -14.53 10.13 2.32
C GLY A 106 -13.96 11.00 1.18
N PRO A 107 -14.46 12.23 0.99
CA PRO A 107 -13.99 13.14 -0.06
C PRO A 107 -12.49 13.50 0.04
N LEU A 108 -11.93 13.46 1.26
CA LEU A 108 -10.53 13.76 1.51
C LEU A 108 -9.60 12.76 0.81
N LEU A 109 -9.93 11.47 0.83
CA LEU A 109 -9.08 10.43 0.25
C LEU A 109 -8.89 10.63 -1.25
N VAL A 110 -9.96 10.94 -1.99
CA VAL A 110 -9.92 11.11 -3.45
C VAL A 110 -8.98 12.26 -3.86
N ARG A 111 -8.85 13.27 -2.99
CA ARG A 111 -7.95 14.40 -3.21
C ARG A 111 -6.46 14.09 -3.02
N MET A 112 -6.10 13.00 -2.33
CA MET A 112 -4.68 12.68 -2.04
C MET A 112 -4.09 11.52 -2.85
N ILE A 113 -4.93 10.62 -3.38
CA ILE A 113 -4.48 9.35 -3.99
C ILE A 113 -3.62 9.48 -5.24
N HIS A 114 -3.50 10.68 -5.82
CA HIS A 114 -2.69 10.95 -7.02
C HIS A 114 -1.21 11.17 -6.71
N THR A 115 -0.76 10.86 -5.49
CA THR A 115 0.65 10.94 -5.08
C THR A 115 1.15 9.58 -4.57
N ARG A 116 2.47 9.41 -4.51
CA ARG A 116 3.08 8.17 -4.01
C ARG A 116 2.62 7.80 -2.60
N ASP A 117 2.72 8.72 -1.66
CA ASP A 117 2.33 8.44 -0.27
C ASP A 117 0.80 8.49 -0.10
N GLY A 118 0.10 9.35 -0.84
CA GLY A 118 -1.36 9.44 -0.76
C GLY A 118 -2.07 8.20 -1.32
N SER A 119 -1.55 7.56 -2.36
CA SER A 119 -2.09 6.26 -2.82
C SER A 119 -1.85 5.13 -1.82
N ARG A 120 -0.68 5.11 -1.16
CA ARG A 120 -0.38 4.18 -0.07
C ARG A 120 -1.37 4.34 1.07
N ILE A 121 -1.61 5.58 1.52
CA ILE A 121 -2.67 5.89 2.49
C ILE A 121 -4.03 5.42 1.99
N GLY A 122 -4.34 5.66 0.71
CA GLY A 122 -5.54 5.13 0.03
C GLY A 122 -5.71 3.62 0.20
N MET A 123 -4.67 2.85 -0.09
CA MET A 123 -4.68 1.39 0.06
C MET A 123 -4.80 0.97 1.53
N LEU A 124 -4.10 1.63 2.47
CA LEU A 124 -4.24 1.38 3.90
C LEU A 124 -5.67 1.64 4.38
N CYS A 125 -6.31 2.73 3.95
CA CYS A 125 -7.70 3.03 4.24
C CYS A 125 -8.66 1.97 3.68
N VAL A 126 -8.41 1.46 2.48
CA VAL A 126 -9.22 0.38 1.88
C VAL A 126 -9.07 -0.91 2.69
N LYS A 127 -7.85 -1.29 3.06
CA LYS A 127 -7.57 -2.52 3.82
C LYS A 127 -8.13 -2.49 5.23
N HIS A 128 -7.87 -1.42 5.98
CA HIS A 128 -8.18 -1.36 7.40
C HIS A 128 -9.51 -0.66 7.71
N GLY A 129 -10.12 0.02 6.73
CA GLY A 129 -11.46 0.57 6.88
C GLY A 129 -12.53 -0.53 7.00
N SER A 130 -13.59 -0.27 7.77
CA SER A 130 -14.75 -1.16 7.84
C SER A 130 -15.54 -1.14 6.53
N ALA A 131 -16.57 -2.01 6.44
CA ALA A 131 -17.50 -2.00 5.31
C ALA A 131 -18.15 -0.61 5.08
N LYS A 132 -18.38 0.15 6.16
CA LYS A 132 -18.93 1.52 6.08
C LYS A 132 -17.93 2.47 5.43
N GLU A 133 -16.67 2.42 5.85
CA GLU A 133 -15.59 3.24 5.28
C GLU A 133 -15.33 2.89 3.81
N ARG A 134 -15.19 1.60 3.47
CA ARG A 134 -15.00 1.14 2.08
C ARG A 134 -16.11 1.62 1.16
N LYS A 135 -17.36 1.59 1.63
CA LYS A 135 -18.51 2.13 0.90
C LYS A 135 -18.39 3.64 0.66
N LYS A 136 -17.88 4.42 1.63
CA LYS A 136 -17.61 5.85 1.44
C LYS A 136 -16.52 6.08 0.40
N ILE A 137 -15.42 5.31 0.47
CA ILE A 137 -14.31 5.39 -0.49
C ILE A 137 -14.81 5.17 -1.91
N VAL A 138 -15.47 4.01 -2.16
CA VAL A 138 -15.96 3.66 -3.50
C VAL A 138 -16.93 4.72 -4.02
N LYS A 139 -17.86 5.21 -3.19
CA LYS A 139 -18.79 6.26 -3.60
C LYS A 139 -18.11 7.60 -3.88
N GLY A 140 -17.05 7.94 -3.14
CA GLY A 140 -16.30 9.19 -3.35
C GLY A 140 -15.60 9.25 -4.70
N MET A 141 -15.23 8.10 -5.27
CA MET A 141 -14.55 8.01 -6.56
C MET A 141 -15.49 8.03 -7.78
N LYS A 142 -16.80 7.94 -7.57
CA LYS A 142 -17.80 7.85 -8.65
C LYS A 142 -17.69 9.03 -9.61
N GLY A 143 -17.63 8.77 -10.92
CA GLY A 143 -17.48 9.81 -11.95
C GLY A 143 -16.04 10.28 -12.17
N HIS A 144 -15.08 9.68 -11.47
CA HIS A 144 -13.65 9.94 -11.61
C HIS A 144 -12.84 8.67 -11.86
N ILE A 145 -13.48 7.52 -12.05
CA ILE A 145 -12.81 6.22 -12.15
C ILE A 145 -11.89 6.15 -13.35
N GLY A 146 -12.32 6.66 -14.52
CA GLY A 146 -11.46 6.72 -15.71
C GLY A 146 -10.17 7.51 -15.45
N LYS A 147 -10.29 8.71 -14.85
CA LYS A 147 -9.13 9.54 -14.49
C LYS A 147 -8.21 8.87 -13.47
N ILE A 148 -8.80 8.24 -12.44
CA ILE A 148 -8.04 7.53 -11.40
C ILE A 148 -7.32 6.31 -12.00
N ALA A 149 -7.92 5.61 -12.97
CA ALA A 149 -7.31 4.47 -13.62
C ALA A 149 -6.10 4.84 -14.49
N HIS A 150 -6.13 5.98 -15.18
CA HIS A 150 -4.96 6.48 -15.92
C HIS A 150 -3.86 7.06 -15.02
N ASP A 151 -4.19 7.43 -13.78
CA ASP A 151 -3.22 7.95 -12.83
C ASP A 151 -2.24 6.86 -12.35
N GLN A 152 -0.95 7.23 -12.28
CA GLN A 152 0.12 6.32 -11.86
C GLN A 152 -0.11 5.71 -10.48
N TYR A 153 -0.66 6.50 -9.56
CA TYR A 153 -0.82 6.14 -8.16
C TYR A 153 -2.26 5.73 -7.84
N GLY A 154 -3.23 6.42 -8.43
CA GLY A 154 -4.67 6.14 -8.30
C GLY A 154 -5.05 4.74 -8.82
N SER A 155 -4.43 4.28 -9.91
CA SER A 155 -4.66 2.94 -10.46
C SER A 155 -4.37 1.81 -9.47
N LEU A 156 -3.36 1.98 -8.60
CA LEU A 156 -3.05 1.02 -7.53
C LEU A 156 -4.13 0.99 -6.45
N VAL A 157 -4.75 2.13 -6.16
CA VAL A 157 -5.88 2.19 -5.21
C VAL A 157 -7.08 1.45 -5.77
N LEU A 158 -7.38 1.59 -7.06
CA LEU A 158 -8.42 0.80 -7.73
C LEU A 158 -8.09 -0.70 -7.72
N ALA A 159 -6.83 -1.07 -7.98
CA ALA A 159 -6.37 -2.47 -7.88
C ALA A 159 -6.55 -3.03 -6.45
N CYS A 160 -6.27 -2.22 -5.42
CA CYS A 160 -6.54 -2.59 -4.02
C CYS A 160 -8.04 -2.74 -3.76
N ILE A 161 -8.89 -1.83 -4.25
CA ILE A 161 -10.34 -1.90 -4.06
C ILE A 161 -10.93 -3.19 -4.63
N VAL A 162 -10.61 -3.53 -5.88
CA VAL A 162 -11.12 -4.76 -6.52
C VAL A 162 -10.62 -6.03 -5.83
N SER A 163 -9.48 -5.96 -5.14
CA SER A 163 -8.91 -7.07 -4.38
C SER A 163 -9.50 -7.22 -2.98
N THR A 164 -10.00 -6.13 -2.36
CA THR A 164 -10.27 -6.10 -0.91
C THR A 164 -11.73 -5.85 -0.54
N VAL A 165 -12.51 -5.15 -1.37
CA VAL A 165 -13.89 -4.75 -1.03
C VAL A 165 -14.87 -5.91 -1.27
N ASP A 166 -15.63 -6.27 -0.23
CA ASP A 166 -16.57 -7.41 -0.28
C ASP A 166 -17.90 -7.09 -0.95
N ASP A 167 -18.34 -5.82 -0.90
CA ASP A 167 -19.56 -5.33 -1.57
C ASP A 167 -19.32 -5.18 -3.07
N THR A 168 -19.24 -6.32 -3.74
CA THR A 168 -19.00 -6.43 -5.19
C THR A 168 -20.13 -5.80 -6.00
N LYS A 169 -21.37 -5.77 -5.51
CA LYS A 169 -22.48 -5.07 -6.19
C LYS A 169 -22.21 -3.56 -6.26
N LEU A 170 -21.72 -2.97 -5.17
CA LEU A 170 -21.31 -1.56 -5.15
C LEU A 170 -20.11 -1.32 -6.06
N VAL A 171 -19.08 -2.16 -5.98
CA VAL A 171 -17.87 -2.05 -6.81
C VAL A 171 -18.24 -2.19 -8.29
N THR A 172 -19.09 -3.15 -8.66
CA THR A 172 -19.58 -3.32 -10.03
C THR A 172 -20.27 -2.05 -10.51
N LYS A 173 -21.26 -1.57 -9.75
CA LYS A 173 -22.07 -0.41 -10.12
C LYS A 173 -21.27 0.88 -10.29
N VAL A 174 -20.24 1.10 -9.47
CA VAL A 174 -19.50 2.37 -9.43
C VAL A 174 -18.20 2.30 -10.24
N ILE A 175 -17.45 1.21 -10.09
CA ILE A 175 -16.09 1.09 -10.64
C ILE A 175 -16.14 0.31 -11.96
N ILE A 176 -16.63 -0.94 -11.93
CA ILE A 176 -16.58 -1.81 -13.13
C ILE A 176 -17.38 -1.21 -14.29
N CYS A 177 -18.60 -0.72 -14.03
CA CYS A 177 -19.42 -0.10 -15.07
C CYS A 177 -18.75 1.13 -15.70
N GLU A 178 -17.99 1.93 -14.93
CA GLU A 178 -17.29 3.09 -15.47
C GLU A 178 -16.03 2.67 -16.25
N LEU A 179 -15.27 1.68 -15.75
CA LEU A 179 -14.13 1.09 -16.48
C LEU A 179 -14.54 0.48 -17.82
N GLN A 180 -15.70 -0.19 -17.89
CA GLN A 180 -16.22 -0.78 -19.14
C GLN A 180 -16.43 0.27 -20.24
N THR A 181 -16.77 1.51 -19.89
CA THR A 181 -17.02 2.58 -20.89
C THR A 181 -15.78 3.10 -21.59
N VAL A 182 -14.59 2.85 -21.02
CA VAL A 182 -13.29 3.33 -21.52
C VAL A 182 -12.28 2.18 -21.61
N LEU A 183 -12.78 0.95 -21.73
CA LEU A 183 -11.98 -0.26 -21.55
C LEU A 183 -10.89 -0.41 -22.62
N ASP A 184 -11.22 -0.06 -23.85
CA ASP A 184 -10.35 -0.02 -25.02
C ASP A 184 -9.12 0.88 -24.81
N GLU A 185 -9.31 2.06 -24.21
CA GLU A 185 -8.21 2.95 -23.85
C GLU A 185 -7.38 2.38 -22.68
N LEU A 186 -8.06 1.87 -21.66
CA LEU A 186 -7.41 1.38 -20.43
C LEU A 186 -6.50 0.18 -20.67
N VAL A 187 -6.88 -0.76 -21.54
CA VAL A 187 -6.08 -1.96 -21.78
C VAL A 187 -4.74 -1.66 -22.46
N LEU A 188 -4.67 -0.57 -23.22
CA LEU A 188 -3.47 -0.10 -23.90
C LEU A 188 -2.62 0.82 -23.00
N ASP A 189 -3.23 1.45 -22.00
CA ASP A 189 -2.54 2.33 -21.07
C ASP A 189 -1.69 1.57 -20.03
N LYS A 190 -0.50 2.11 -19.72
CA LYS A 190 0.44 1.50 -18.76
C LYS A 190 -0.11 1.37 -17.33
N ASN A 191 -0.94 2.32 -16.91
CA ASN A 191 -1.57 2.42 -15.58
C ASN A 191 -3.01 1.89 -15.62
N GLY A 192 -3.76 2.25 -16.66
CA GLY A 192 -5.17 1.93 -16.85
C GLY A 192 -5.47 0.43 -16.82
N ARG A 193 -4.53 -0.39 -17.31
CA ARG A 193 -4.65 -1.85 -17.25
C ARG A 193 -4.44 -2.45 -15.87
N ARG A 194 -3.85 -1.73 -14.89
CA ARG A 194 -3.49 -2.30 -13.57
C ARG A 194 -4.69 -2.87 -12.80
N PRO A 195 -5.85 -2.19 -12.68
CA PRO A 195 -7.02 -2.75 -11.97
C PRO A 195 -7.59 -3.99 -12.68
N ILE A 196 -7.52 -4.02 -14.01
CA ILE A 196 -7.95 -5.16 -14.85
C ILE A 196 -7.01 -6.34 -14.64
N LEU A 197 -5.70 -6.11 -14.74
CA LEU A 197 -4.68 -7.14 -14.53
C LEU A 197 -4.73 -7.71 -13.12
N GLN A 198 -5.06 -6.89 -12.13
CA GLN A 198 -5.28 -7.36 -10.76
C GLN A 198 -6.48 -8.31 -10.64
N LEU A 199 -7.56 -8.08 -11.41
CA LEU A 199 -8.70 -8.99 -11.46
C LEU A 199 -8.34 -10.31 -12.17
N LEU A 200 -7.65 -10.24 -13.30
CA LEU A 200 -7.32 -11.40 -14.13
C LEU A 200 -6.22 -12.28 -13.51
N HIS A 201 -5.14 -11.67 -13.05
CA HIS A 201 -3.99 -12.36 -12.45
C HIS A 201 -3.42 -11.54 -11.29
N PRO A 202 -4.00 -11.67 -10.08
CA PRO A 202 -3.65 -10.82 -8.93
C PRO A 202 -2.17 -10.95 -8.55
N ASN A 203 -1.58 -9.83 -8.13
CA ASN A 203 -0.23 -9.76 -7.57
C ASN A 203 0.88 -10.32 -8.48
N CYS A 204 0.69 -10.28 -9.80
CA CYS A 204 1.69 -10.78 -10.75
C CYS A 204 2.89 -9.83 -10.87
N SER A 205 4.10 -10.32 -10.59
CA SER A 205 5.35 -9.57 -10.79
C SER A 205 5.64 -9.20 -12.25
N ARG A 206 4.95 -9.84 -13.21
CA ARG A 206 5.00 -9.46 -14.63
C ARG A 206 4.33 -8.11 -14.91
N TYR A 207 3.32 -7.74 -14.11
CA TYR A 207 2.48 -6.56 -14.36
C TYR A 207 2.68 -5.45 -13.33
N PHE A 208 3.14 -5.81 -12.13
CA PHE A 208 3.39 -4.90 -11.02
C PHE A 208 4.86 -4.90 -10.68
N SER A 209 5.43 -3.70 -10.49
CA SER A 209 6.80 -3.58 -10.00
C SER A 209 6.92 -4.08 -8.55
N PRO A 210 8.14 -4.40 -8.06
CA PRO A 210 8.34 -4.76 -6.66
C PRO A 210 7.79 -3.72 -5.68
N ASP A 211 7.91 -2.42 -6.02
CA ASP A 211 7.37 -1.32 -5.22
C ASP A 211 5.84 -1.27 -5.21
N ASP A 212 5.20 -1.57 -6.36
CA ASP A 212 3.75 -1.67 -6.46
C ASP A 212 3.23 -2.83 -5.60
N LEU A 213 3.87 -4.01 -5.69
CA LEU A 213 3.53 -5.19 -4.91
C LEU A 213 3.74 -4.96 -3.41
N ALA A 214 4.85 -4.34 -3.02
CA ALA A 214 5.11 -3.98 -1.63
C ALA A 214 4.04 -3.01 -1.10
N SER A 215 3.58 -2.07 -1.92
CA SER A 215 2.52 -1.12 -1.54
C SER A 215 1.15 -1.82 -1.47
N LEU A 216 0.86 -2.76 -2.38
CA LEU A 216 -0.34 -3.61 -2.34
C LEU A 216 -0.31 -4.62 -1.18
N ALA A 217 0.86 -4.96 -0.64
CA ALA A 217 1.04 -5.83 0.52
C ALA A 217 1.12 -5.05 1.85
N SER A 218 1.41 -3.74 1.83
CA SER A 218 1.65 -2.95 3.06
C SER A 218 0.45 -2.91 4.00
N SER A 219 0.72 -2.85 5.30
CA SER A 219 -0.27 -2.83 6.38
C SER A 219 0.13 -1.81 7.43
N ILE A 220 -0.85 -1.33 8.21
CA ILE A 220 -0.56 -0.51 9.39
C ILE A 220 -0.08 -1.43 10.51
N PRO A 221 1.14 -1.24 11.06
CA PRO A 221 1.72 -2.16 12.04
C PRO A 221 0.85 -2.42 13.28
N SER A 222 0.06 -1.44 13.73
CA SER A 222 -0.81 -1.60 14.90
C SER A 222 -2.09 -2.40 14.63
N PHE A 223 -2.41 -2.69 13.37
CA PHE A 223 -3.51 -3.60 13.00
C PHE A 223 -3.05 -5.05 12.79
N SER A 224 -1.78 -5.28 12.48
CA SER A 224 -1.19 -6.62 12.33
C SER A 224 -0.83 -7.21 13.70
N ALA A 225 -1.82 -7.70 14.43
CA ALA A 225 -1.59 -8.32 15.74
C ALA A 225 -1.02 -9.74 15.59
N LYS A 226 0.29 -9.89 15.87
CA LYS A 226 0.70 -10.86 16.90
C LYS A 226 0.99 -10.04 18.15
N ASP A 227 0.18 -10.22 19.19
CA ASP A 227 0.45 -9.69 20.52
C ASP A 227 1.83 -10.17 20.98
N LYS A 228 2.81 -9.28 21.02
CA LYS A 228 3.94 -9.40 21.93
C LYS A 228 3.80 -8.27 22.94
N PRO A 229 3.75 -8.55 24.25
CA PRO A 229 3.83 -7.50 25.25
C PRO A 229 5.17 -6.77 25.08
N GLU A 230 5.11 -5.45 25.15
CA GLU A 230 6.24 -4.54 25.08
C GLU A 230 7.29 -4.94 26.13
N ALA A 231 8.41 -5.49 25.68
CA ALA A 231 9.57 -5.68 26.54
C ALA A 231 10.30 -4.34 26.62
N ASN A 232 10.19 -3.69 27.78
CA ASN A 232 11.10 -2.65 28.24
C ASN A 232 12.54 -3.12 27.98
N PHE A 233 13.26 -2.42 27.11
CA PHE A 233 14.71 -2.55 27.00
C PHE A 233 15.33 -1.81 28.18
N GLU A 234 15.43 -2.51 29.33
CA GLU A 234 16.39 -2.14 30.35
C GLU A 234 17.79 -2.58 29.92
N MET A 235 18.64 -1.59 29.69
CA MET A 235 20.08 -1.72 29.57
C MET A 235 20.65 -2.38 30.84
N LYS A 236 21.31 -3.54 30.69
CA LYS A 236 22.29 -3.99 31.69
C LYS A 236 23.59 -4.45 31.01
N SER A 237 24.64 -3.78 31.44
CA SER A 237 26.04 -3.90 31.02
C SER A 237 26.70 -5.21 31.48
N LEU A 238 27.58 -5.71 30.60
CA LEU A 238 28.93 -6.29 30.81
C LEU A 238 29.26 -7.19 32.02
N ARG A 239 30.09 -8.21 31.70
CA ARG A 239 30.92 -9.14 32.52
C ARG A 239 30.31 -10.54 32.70
N ASP A 240 31.00 -11.67 32.54
CA ASP A 240 32.39 -12.04 32.23
C ASP A 240 32.38 -13.49 31.66
N GLU A 241 33.47 -13.86 30.95
CA GLU A 241 34.16 -15.17 30.83
C GLU A 241 33.43 -16.47 31.26
N GLU A 242 33.47 -17.61 30.54
CA GLU A 242 34.66 -18.37 30.15
C GLU A 242 34.28 -19.62 29.30
N LEU A 243 35.11 -19.93 28.29
CA LEU A 243 35.56 -21.25 27.79
C LEU A 243 34.60 -22.47 27.66
N ARG A 244 34.53 -23.02 26.44
CA ARG A 244 35.15 -24.33 26.09
C ARG A 244 34.97 -24.68 24.61
N ASP A 245 36.08 -24.68 23.88
CA ASP A 245 36.29 -25.47 22.66
C ASP A 245 36.23 -26.96 22.98
N LYS A 246 35.63 -27.76 22.09
CA LYS A 246 36.21 -29.04 21.63
C LYS A 246 35.73 -29.42 20.21
N GLU A 247 36.76 -29.60 19.40
CA GLU A 247 36.94 -30.26 18.10
C GLU A 247 35.99 -31.41 17.73
N GLY A 248 35.82 -31.62 16.41
CA GLY A 248 35.38 -32.91 15.86
C GLY A 248 35.04 -32.92 14.37
N LYS A 249 36.06 -33.20 13.53
CA LYS A 249 35.99 -33.51 12.09
C LYS A 249 34.90 -34.53 11.70
N SER A 250 34.33 -34.41 10.50
CA SER A 250 34.47 -35.41 9.43
C SER A 250 33.82 -34.96 8.12
N GLU A 251 34.59 -35.13 7.05
CA GLU A 251 34.28 -34.96 5.63
C GLU A 251 33.35 -36.07 5.09
N LYS A 252 32.63 -35.78 4.00
CA LYS A 252 32.64 -36.52 2.70
C LYS A 252 31.48 -36.03 1.79
N GLU A 253 31.77 -35.41 0.63
CA GLU A 253 32.07 -36.02 -0.69
C GLU A 253 30.78 -36.08 -1.54
N VAL A 254 30.50 -35.04 -2.34
CA VAL A 254 30.74 -34.92 -3.80
C VAL A 254 30.04 -36.01 -4.63
N THR A 255 29.09 -35.61 -5.48
CA THR A 255 29.04 -36.05 -6.89
C THR A 255 28.15 -35.13 -7.72
N MET A 256 28.73 -34.62 -8.81
CA MET A 256 28.05 -33.94 -9.91
C MET A 256 27.53 -34.97 -10.92
N SER A 257 26.39 -34.69 -11.54
CA SER A 257 26.10 -35.13 -12.91
C SER A 257 25.12 -34.17 -13.57
N GLU A 258 25.53 -33.64 -14.72
CA GLU A 258 24.76 -32.79 -15.63
C GLU A 258 23.90 -33.67 -16.57
N ALA A 259 22.66 -33.26 -16.85
CA ALA A 259 22.05 -33.34 -18.18
C ALA A 259 20.75 -32.51 -18.22
N SER A 260 20.64 -31.73 -19.27
CA SER A 260 19.60 -30.77 -19.63
C SER A 260 18.26 -31.39 -19.99
N GLU A 261 17.17 -30.82 -19.48
CA GLU A 261 15.88 -30.78 -20.17
C GLU A 261 15.09 -29.54 -19.72
N SER A 262 14.60 -28.77 -20.69
CA SER A 262 13.87 -27.53 -20.50
C SER A 262 12.48 -27.81 -19.92
N THR A 263 12.31 -27.56 -18.63
CA THR A 263 10.99 -27.57 -17.98
C THR A 263 10.89 -26.30 -17.15
N CYS A 264 9.91 -25.45 -17.48
CA CYS A 264 9.51 -24.34 -16.63
C CYS A 264 9.22 -24.87 -15.23
N PRO A 265 9.90 -24.42 -14.16
CA PRO A 265 9.57 -24.88 -12.83
C PRO A 265 8.24 -24.26 -12.41
N GLU A 266 7.18 -25.06 -12.50
CA GLU A 266 6.00 -24.96 -11.67
C GLU A 266 6.45 -25.03 -10.21
N ASN A 267 6.58 -23.87 -9.57
CA ASN A 267 6.45 -23.66 -8.12
C ASN A 267 6.65 -22.15 -7.88
N LEU A 268 5.63 -21.37 -8.24
CA LEU A 268 5.40 -20.09 -7.60
C LEU A 268 4.62 -20.40 -6.34
N ASP A 269 5.34 -20.46 -5.22
CA ASP A 269 4.75 -20.43 -3.89
C ASP A 269 3.64 -19.38 -3.87
N LEU A 270 2.41 -19.89 -3.75
CA LEU A 270 1.26 -19.11 -3.38
C LEU A 270 1.61 -18.49 -2.04
N VAL A 271 2.06 -17.24 -2.07
CA VAL A 271 1.99 -16.38 -0.90
C VAL A 271 0.49 -16.15 -0.67
N GLU A 272 -0.15 -17.11 -0.02
CA GLU A 272 -1.44 -16.94 0.64
C GLU A 272 -1.21 -15.91 1.76
N GLY A 273 -1.20 -14.64 1.35
CA GLY A 273 -1.16 -13.51 2.26
C GLY A 273 -2.42 -13.54 3.11
N VAL A 274 -2.19 -13.66 4.42
CA VAL A 274 -3.15 -13.40 5.51
C VAL A 274 -4.15 -12.32 5.08
N HIS A 275 -5.44 -12.66 5.08
CA HIS A 275 -6.53 -11.80 4.62
C HIS A 275 -6.69 -10.53 5.48
N GLU A 276 -5.86 -9.54 5.22
CA GLU A 276 -6.02 -8.20 5.78
C GLU A 276 -6.97 -7.39 4.90
N GLY A 277 -8.26 -7.51 5.20
CA GLY A 277 -9.28 -6.57 4.76
C GLY A 277 -10.61 -7.21 4.39
N GLY A 278 -10.66 -7.98 3.30
CA GLY A 278 -11.91 -8.57 2.81
C GLY A 278 -12.26 -9.87 3.55
N LYS A 279 -13.52 -10.02 3.96
CA LYS A 279 -14.05 -11.28 4.53
C LYS A 279 -14.50 -12.26 3.45
N LYS A 280 -14.82 -11.77 2.25
CA LYS A 280 -15.25 -12.61 1.12
C LYS A 280 -14.04 -13.34 0.54
N ASP A 281 -14.26 -14.58 0.12
CA ASP A 281 -13.27 -15.36 -0.63
C ASP A 281 -12.77 -14.58 -1.87
N PRO A 282 -11.45 -14.46 -2.08
CA PRO A 282 -10.90 -13.71 -3.22
C PRO A 282 -11.31 -14.25 -4.58
N SER A 283 -11.46 -15.56 -4.75
CA SER A 283 -11.85 -16.17 -6.03
C SER A 283 -13.31 -15.89 -6.34
N LEU A 284 -14.20 -16.00 -5.35
CA LEU A 284 -15.60 -15.61 -5.48
C LEU A 284 -15.74 -14.11 -5.80
N ARG A 285 -15.00 -13.24 -5.10
CA ARG A 285 -15.00 -11.80 -5.37
C ARG A 285 -14.61 -11.51 -6.82
N ARG A 286 -13.51 -12.11 -7.30
CA ARG A 286 -13.04 -11.95 -8.69
C ARG A 286 -14.08 -12.45 -9.69
N ARG A 287 -14.66 -13.63 -9.47
CA ARG A 287 -15.73 -14.17 -10.32
C ARG A 287 -16.92 -13.23 -10.42
N GLU A 288 -17.37 -12.66 -9.29
CA GLU A 288 -18.46 -11.70 -9.29
C GLU A 288 -18.11 -10.39 -10.04
N LEU A 289 -16.88 -9.91 -9.91
CA LEU A 289 -16.43 -8.67 -10.55
C LEU A 289 -16.07 -8.81 -12.03
N LEU A 290 -15.74 -10.03 -12.49
CA LEU A 290 -15.41 -10.31 -13.90
C LEU A 290 -16.58 -10.86 -14.69
N VAL A 291 -17.25 -11.90 -14.17
CA VAL A 291 -18.30 -12.63 -14.88
C VAL A 291 -19.66 -12.00 -14.61
N ASN A 292 -20.05 -11.90 -13.33
CA ASN A 292 -21.42 -11.42 -13.01
C ASN A 292 -21.62 -9.93 -13.34
N SER A 293 -20.55 -9.17 -13.54
CA SER A 293 -20.56 -7.77 -13.96
C SER A 293 -20.68 -7.57 -15.47
N GLY A 294 -20.52 -8.62 -16.28
CA GLY A 294 -20.42 -8.51 -17.73
C GLY A 294 -19.04 -8.06 -18.24
N LEU A 295 -18.03 -7.92 -17.37
CA LEU A 295 -16.72 -7.38 -17.77
C LEU A 295 -15.95 -8.36 -18.69
N ALA A 296 -16.05 -9.67 -18.45
CA ALA A 296 -15.41 -10.69 -19.28
C ALA A 296 -15.96 -10.69 -20.72
N GLU A 297 -17.25 -10.45 -20.89
CA GLU A 297 -17.93 -10.39 -22.19
C GLU A 297 -17.44 -9.19 -23.01
N VAL A 298 -17.23 -8.03 -22.36
CA VAL A 298 -16.65 -6.86 -23.03
C VAL A 298 -15.21 -7.14 -23.48
N PHE A 299 -14.42 -7.85 -22.67
CA PHE A 299 -13.07 -8.28 -23.10
C PHE A 299 -13.10 -9.20 -24.31
N TYR A 300 -14.03 -10.15 -24.35
CA TYR A 300 -14.18 -11.05 -25.49
C TYR A 300 -14.53 -10.28 -26.76
N ALA A 301 -15.42 -9.29 -26.67
CA ALA A 301 -15.77 -8.43 -27.80
C ALA A 301 -14.59 -7.55 -28.29
N LEU A 302 -13.65 -7.20 -27.39
CA LEU A 302 -12.44 -6.47 -27.77
C LEU A 302 -11.37 -7.36 -28.41
N ALA A 303 -11.41 -8.68 -28.21
CA ALA A 303 -10.39 -9.63 -28.68
C ALA A 303 -10.31 -9.78 -30.21
N ASP A 304 -11.27 -9.21 -30.96
CA ASP A 304 -11.23 -9.12 -32.43
C ASP A 304 -10.19 -8.09 -32.96
N PHE A 305 -9.50 -7.36 -32.08
CA PHE A 305 -8.40 -6.46 -32.47
C PHE A 305 -7.01 -7.15 -32.40
N PRO A 306 -6.20 -7.10 -33.48
CA PRO A 306 -4.93 -7.84 -33.60
C PRO A 306 -3.78 -7.40 -32.66
N LEU A 307 -4.00 -6.39 -31.81
CA LEU A 307 -2.99 -5.86 -30.86
C LEU A 307 -3.05 -6.50 -29.46
N ILE A 308 -3.93 -7.48 -29.24
CA ILE A 308 -4.32 -7.97 -27.90
C ILE A 308 -3.64 -9.30 -27.52
N GLY A 309 -2.58 -9.71 -28.22
CA GLY A 309 -1.90 -11.00 -27.97
C GLY A 309 -1.50 -11.27 -26.50
N SER A 310 -1.14 -10.25 -25.73
CA SER A 310 -0.82 -10.38 -24.30
C SER A 310 -2.07 -10.47 -23.39
N ILE A 311 -3.15 -9.78 -23.75
CA ILE A 311 -4.42 -9.75 -23.03
C ILE A 311 -5.23 -11.02 -23.32
N LEU A 312 -5.13 -11.55 -24.54
CA LEU A 312 -5.71 -12.84 -24.92
C LEU A 312 -5.07 -13.99 -24.13
N PHE A 313 -3.75 -13.95 -23.89
CA PHE A 313 -3.08 -14.90 -23.00
C PHE A 313 -3.59 -14.82 -21.56
N LEU A 314 -3.81 -13.60 -21.05
CA LEU A 314 -4.44 -13.37 -19.73
C LEU A 314 -5.89 -13.84 -19.65
N PHE A 315 -6.66 -13.66 -20.73
CA PHE A 315 -8.04 -14.13 -20.83
C PHE A 315 -8.09 -15.67 -20.90
N ILE A 316 -7.16 -16.31 -21.61
CA ILE A 316 -6.98 -17.76 -21.66
C ILE A 316 -6.54 -18.31 -20.28
N CYS A 317 -5.62 -17.64 -19.59
CA CYS A 317 -5.27 -17.98 -18.21
C CYS A 317 -6.47 -17.83 -17.26
N PHE A 318 -7.31 -16.81 -17.44
CA PHE A 318 -8.52 -16.61 -16.64
C PHE A 318 -9.57 -17.70 -16.91
N LEU A 319 -9.79 -18.07 -18.19
CA LEU A 319 -10.67 -19.18 -18.56
C LEU A 319 -10.18 -20.50 -17.95
N ASN A 320 -8.87 -20.77 -17.97
CA ASN A 320 -8.29 -21.98 -17.38
C ASN A 320 -8.29 -22.00 -15.84
N VAL A 321 -8.46 -20.86 -15.16
CA VAL A 321 -8.48 -20.76 -13.69
C VAL A 321 -9.89 -20.61 -13.12
N CYS A 322 -10.85 -20.06 -13.87
CA CYS A 322 -12.20 -19.75 -13.38
C CYS A 322 -13.33 -20.61 -13.95
N MET A 323 -13.08 -21.42 -14.98
CA MET A 323 -14.00 -22.46 -15.44
C MET A 323 -13.43 -23.83 -15.06
N PRO A 324 -13.96 -24.52 -14.02
CA PRO A 324 -13.75 -25.95 -13.87
C PRO A 324 -14.45 -26.75 -14.97
#